data_AF-A0A533ZUI3-F1
#
_entry.id   AF-A0A533ZUI3-F1
#
_cell.length_a   1.000
_cell.length_b   1.000
_cell.length_c   1.000
_cell.angle_alpha   90.00
_cell.angle_beta   90.00
_cell.angle_gamma   90.00
#
_symmetry.space_group_name_H-M   'P 1'
#
loop_
_entity.id
_entity.type
_entity.pdbx_description
1 polymer ?
#
loop_
_entity_poly.entity_id
_entity_poly.type
_entity_poly.pdbx_seq_one_letter_code
_entity_poly.pdbx_strand_id
1 'polypeptide(L)'
;HPVLATRVEPAVARALLRLDRRARYEPLGRTVVLSPPKGWGTRALRGAGHVVIMTAGTADMSVAEEARVTAQVLGDRVATLYDVGVAGLHRLLDRYELLETAKVLVVVAGMDGALPSVVGGMFGQPVIAVPTSRGYGASFGGLSALLAMLNSCAAGVAVVNIDNGYGAACLAHRINALSAS
;
A
#
# COMPACT_ATOMS: atom_id res chain seq x y z
N HIS A 1 -14.58 -2.87 18.17
CA HIS A 1 -13.69 -2.20 17.19
C HIS A 1 -13.00 -3.27 16.35
N PRO A 2 -12.73 -3.02 15.05
CA PRO A 2 -12.00 -3.97 14.23
C PRO A 2 -10.60 -4.19 14.82
N VAL A 3 -10.11 -5.43 14.80
CA VAL A 3 -8.74 -5.77 15.20
C VAL A 3 -8.02 -6.32 13.97
N LEU A 4 -6.82 -5.80 13.70
CA LEU A 4 -5.98 -6.21 12.59
C LEU A 4 -4.72 -6.88 13.13
N ALA A 5 -4.42 -8.07 12.62
CA ALA A 5 -3.11 -8.70 12.74
C ALA A 5 -2.45 -8.72 11.36
N THR A 6 -1.21 -8.28 11.25
CA THR A 6 -0.43 -8.26 10.00
C THR A 6 0.73 -9.25 10.04
N ARG A 7 1.30 -9.55 8.87
CA ARG A 7 2.41 -10.52 8.69
C ARG A 7 2.14 -11.90 9.31
N VAL A 8 0.86 -12.27 9.39
CA VAL A 8 0.37 -13.49 10.03
C VAL A 8 0.85 -14.71 9.25
N GLU A 9 1.40 -15.69 9.96
CA GLU A 9 1.73 -16.99 9.38
C GLU A 9 0.47 -17.85 9.17
N PRO A 10 0.43 -18.73 8.15
CA PRO A 10 -0.75 -19.55 7.87
C PRO A 10 -1.26 -20.37 9.06
N ALA A 11 -0.36 -20.84 9.94
CA ALA A 11 -0.75 -21.57 11.15
C ALA A 11 -1.49 -20.68 12.15
N VAL A 12 -0.98 -19.47 12.39
CA VAL A 12 -1.61 -18.46 13.26
C VAL A 12 -2.95 -18.01 12.67
N ALA A 13 -3.01 -17.79 11.36
CA ALA A 13 -4.26 -17.45 10.69
C ALA A 13 -5.34 -18.52 10.90
N ARG A 14 -5.00 -19.81 10.73
CA ARG A 14 -5.93 -20.92 11.01
C ARG A 14 -6.39 -20.94 12.47
N ALA A 15 -5.52 -20.64 13.42
CA ALA A 15 -5.89 -20.57 14.83
C ALA A 15 -6.87 -19.42 15.10
N LEU A 16 -6.62 -18.22 14.54
CA LEU A 16 -7.51 -17.06 14.67
C LEU A 16 -8.89 -17.30 14.05
N LEU A 17 -8.95 -17.95 12.88
CA LEU A 17 -10.20 -18.32 12.21
C LEU A 17 -11.04 -19.32 13.02
N ARG A 18 -10.40 -20.19 13.82
CA ARG A 18 -11.10 -21.11 14.73
C ARG A 18 -11.60 -20.41 15.99
N LEU A 19 -10.87 -19.39 16.46
CA LEU A 19 -11.17 -18.67 17.68
C LEU A 19 -12.35 -17.69 17.52
N ASP A 20 -12.43 -16.97 16.40
CA ASP A 20 -13.53 -16.04 16.12
C ASP A 20 -14.10 -16.27 14.71
N ARG A 21 -15.39 -16.63 14.63
CA ARG A 21 -16.09 -16.87 13.36
C ARG A 21 -16.22 -15.62 12.48
N ARG A 22 -15.98 -14.43 13.03
CA ARG A 22 -15.96 -13.15 12.30
C ARG A 22 -14.57 -12.81 11.77
N ALA A 23 -13.56 -13.61 12.08
CA ALA A 23 -12.22 -13.45 11.54
C ALA A 23 -12.23 -13.66 10.02
N ARG A 24 -11.49 -12.80 9.30
CA ARG A 24 -11.28 -12.87 7.86
C ARG A 24 -9.79 -12.89 7.60
N TYR A 25 -9.32 -13.90 6.87
CA TYR A 25 -7.92 -14.04 6.49
C TYR A 25 -7.72 -13.60 5.04
N GLU A 26 -6.76 -12.72 4.82
CA GLU A 26 -6.32 -12.23 3.52
C GLU A 26 -4.92 -12.79 3.25
N PRO A 27 -4.80 -13.88 2.48
CA PRO A 27 -3.55 -14.64 2.39
C PRO A 27 -2.42 -13.86 1.72
N LEU A 28 -2.72 -13.07 0.68
CA LEU A 28 -1.73 -12.32 -0.07
C LEU A 28 -1.06 -11.24 0.78
N GLY A 29 -1.86 -10.47 1.53
CA GLY A 29 -1.36 -9.48 2.49
C GLY A 29 -0.87 -10.06 3.81
N ARG A 30 -1.07 -11.38 4.03
CA ARG A 30 -0.82 -12.06 5.32
C ARG A 30 -1.49 -11.33 6.49
N THR A 31 -2.74 -10.92 6.33
CA THR A 31 -3.48 -10.18 7.36
C THR A 31 -4.70 -10.94 7.83
N VAL A 32 -5.03 -10.80 9.11
CA VAL A 32 -6.29 -11.28 9.69
C VAL A 32 -7.04 -10.10 10.27
N VAL A 33 -8.29 -9.91 9.86
CA VAL A 33 -9.18 -8.89 10.40
C VAL A 33 -10.26 -9.56 11.25
N LEU A 34 -10.36 -9.19 12.52
CA LEU A 34 -11.44 -9.57 13.41
C LEU A 34 -12.49 -8.47 13.42
N SER A 35 -13.76 -8.83 13.23
CA SER A 35 -14.89 -7.88 13.22
C SER A 35 -14.68 -6.71 12.22
N PRO A 36 -14.56 -6.99 10.91
CA PRO A 36 -14.34 -5.96 9.91
C PRO A 36 -15.44 -4.89 9.95
N PRO A 37 -15.12 -3.62 9.63
CA PRO A 37 -16.11 -2.55 9.64
C PRO A 37 -17.26 -2.81 8.64
N LYS A 38 -18.44 -2.23 8.91
CA LYS A 38 -19.58 -2.34 7.98
C LYS A 38 -19.19 -1.71 6.63
N GLY A 39 -19.35 -2.47 5.54
CA GLY A 39 -18.95 -2.04 4.19
C GLY A 39 -17.49 -2.34 3.82
N TRP A 40 -16.73 -3.02 4.69
CA TRP A 40 -15.39 -3.52 4.35
C TRP A 40 -15.42 -4.39 3.08
N GLY A 41 -14.48 -4.16 2.16
CA GLY A 41 -14.43 -4.81 0.85
C GLY A 41 -15.46 -4.31 -0.18
N THR A 42 -16.30 -3.33 0.16
CA THR A 42 -17.26 -2.73 -0.79
C THR A 42 -16.78 -1.36 -1.28
N ARG A 43 -17.30 -0.92 -2.44
CA ARG A 43 -17.11 0.46 -2.94
C ARG A 43 -17.71 1.55 -2.03
N ALA A 44 -18.49 1.16 -1.02
CA ALA A 44 -19.29 2.04 -0.17
C ALA A 44 -18.55 2.58 1.07
N LEU A 45 -17.21 2.57 1.10
CA LEU A 45 -16.46 3.24 2.15
C LEU A 45 -16.73 4.75 2.07
N ARG A 46 -17.16 5.34 3.19
CA ARG A 46 -17.62 6.72 3.28
C ARG A 46 -16.44 7.62 3.65
N GLY A 47 -15.99 8.45 2.69
CA GLY A 47 -14.96 9.46 2.89
C GLY A 47 -14.83 10.34 1.63
N ALA A 48 -14.54 11.64 1.83
CA ALA A 48 -14.24 12.58 0.76
C ALA A 48 -12.79 12.36 0.30
N GLY A 49 -12.59 11.52 -0.72
CA GLY A 49 -11.27 11.15 -1.26
C GLY A 49 -10.94 9.66 -1.16
N HIS A 50 -9.92 9.22 -1.90
CA HIS A 50 -9.43 7.84 -1.88
C HIS A 50 -7.90 7.77 -1.83
N VAL A 51 -7.42 6.70 -1.21
CA VAL A 51 -6.03 6.26 -1.23
C VAL A 51 -5.84 5.38 -2.46
N VAL A 52 -4.80 5.63 -3.27
CA VAL A 52 -4.38 4.67 -4.30
C VAL A 52 -3.13 3.96 -3.82
N ILE A 53 -3.14 2.64 -3.82
CA ILE A 53 -1.98 1.80 -3.49
C ILE A 53 -1.53 1.10 -4.76
N MET A 54 -0.26 1.22 -5.11
CA MET A 54 0.26 0.61 -6.33
C MET A 54 1.54 -0.16 -6.13
N THR A 55 1.79 -1.15 -7.00
CA THR A 55 3.04 -1.87 -7.03
C THR A 55 3.82 -1.67 -8.33
N ALA A 56 5.14 -1.64 -8.24
CA ALA A 56 5.99 -1.69 -9.42
C ALA A 56 5.94 -3.06 -10.12
N GLY A 57 5.91 -4.15 -9.34
CA GLY A 57 5.78 -5.50 -9.88
C GLY A 57 4.81 -6.37 -9.09
N THR A 58 4.54 -7.57 -9.59
CA THR A 58 3.69 -8.57 -8.93
C THR A 58 4.31 -9.11 -7.63
N ALA A 59 5.64 -9.15 -7.55
CA ALA A 59 6.36 -9.61 -6.36
C ALA A 59 6.10 -8.74 -5.12
N ASP A 60 5.75 -7.47 -5.32
CA ASP A 60 5.49 -6.48 -4.28
C ASP A 60 4.04 -6.54 -3.74
N MET A 61 3.16 -7.32 -4.38
CA MET A 61 1.73 -7.37 -4.06
C MET A 61 1.44 -7.74 -2.60
N SER A 62 2.26 -8.58 -1.97
CA SER A 62 2.04 -8.94 -0.56
C SER A 62 2.16 -7.74 0.38
N VAL A 63 3.08 -6.82 0.11
CA VAL A 63 3.27 -5.60 0.90
C VAL A 63 2.15 -4.59 0.59
N ALA A 64 1.76 -4.46 -0.67
CA ALA A 64 0.63 -3.62 -1.06
C ALA A 64 -0.71 -4.13 -0.49
N GLU A 65 -0.90 -5.43 -0.37
CA GLU A 65 -2.12 -6.00 0.23
C GLU A 65 -2.16 -5.86 1.75
N GLU A 66 -1.02 -5.90 2.44
CA GLU A 66 -0.94 -5.49 3.84
C GLU A 66 -1.42 -4.03 3.98
N ALA A 67 -0.94 -3.14 3.12
CA ALA A 67 -1.34 -1.74 3.12
C ALA A 67 -2.83 -1.56 2.79
N ARG A 68 -3.36 -2.23 1.76
CA ARG A 68 -4.78 -2.16 1.37
C ARG A 68 -5.69 -2.57 2.51
N VAL A 69 -5.44 -3.74 3.10
CA VAL A 69 -6.28 -4.26 4.18
C VAL A 69 -6.20 -3.33 5.39
N THR A 70 -5.01 -2.83 5.72
CA THR A 70 -4.81 -1.88 6.82
C THR A 70 -5.62 -0.60 6.60
N ALA A 71 -5.47 0.06 5.44
CA ALA A 71 -6.20 1.29 5.13
C ALA A 71 -7.72 1.09 5.13
N GLN A 72 -8.21 -0.04 4.59
CA GLN A 72 -9.63 -0.38 4.63
C GLN A 72 -10.15 -0.63 6.05
N VAL A 73 -9.34 -1.21 6.93
CA VAL A 73 -9.70 -1.38 8.36
C VAL A 73 -9.77 -0.04 9.08
N LEU A 74 -8.89 0.90 8.72
CA LEU A 74 -8.89 2.27 9.23
C LEU A 74 -10.04 3.13 8.66
N GLY A 75 -10.70 2.66 7.60
CA GLY A 75 -11.92 3.25 7.04
C GLY A 75 -11.73 3.99 5.72
N ASP A 76 -10.54 3.94 5.12
CA ASP A 76 -10.27 4.62 3.85
C ASP A 76 -10.90 3.92 2.66
N ARG A 77 -11.36 4.71 1.68
CA ARG A 77 -11.60 4.22 0.32
C ARG A 77 -10.27 3.93 -0.34
N VAL A 78 -10.06 2.69 -0.77
CA VAL A 78 -8.80 2.26 -1.40
C VAL A 78 -9.04 1.79 -2.83
N ALA A 79 -8.23 2.29 -3.76
CA ALA A 79 -8.06 1.71 -5.09
C ALA A 79 -6.66 1.09 -5.20
N THR A 80 -6.53 0.01 -5.97
CA THR A 80 -5.26 -0.69 -6.14
C THR A 80 -4.86 -0.83 -7.60
N LEU A 81 -3.57 -0.63 -7.89
CA LEU A 81 -2.96 -0.83 -9.20
C LEU A 81 -1.74 -1.74 -9.06
N TYR A 82 -1.74 -2.92 -9.67
CA TYR A 82 -0.60 -3.83 -9.56
C TYR A 82 0.19 -3.87 -10.87
N ASP A 83 1.50 -4.07 -10.74
CA ASP A 83 2.42 -4.22 -11.87
C ASP A 83 2.42 -3.00 -12.81
N VAL A 84 2.58 -1.80 -12.25
CA VAL A 84 2.67 -0.53 -12.97
C VAL A 84 4.09 0.06 -12.93
N GLY A 85 5.10 -0.81 -12.91
CA GLY A 85 6.51 -0.43 -12.81
C GLY A 85 7.04 0.32 -14.03
N VAL A 86 8.25 0.87 -13.88
CA VAL A 86 8.89 1.77 -14.85
C VAL A 86 9.07 1.12 -16.23
N ALA A 87 9.37 -0.18 -16.29
CA ALA A 87 9.51 -0.92 -17.56
C ALA A 87 8.22 -0.95 -18.41
N GLY A 88 7.06 -0.68 -17.79
CA GLY A 88 5.76 -0.65 -18.44
C GLY A 88 4.98 0.61 -18.10
N LEU A 89 5.64 1.78 -18.09
CA LEU A 89 5.07 3.03 -17.58
C LEU A 89 3.71 3.41 -18.20
N HIS A 90 3.44 3.00 -19.44
CA HIS A 90 2.13 3.17 -20.08
C HIS A 90 0.98 2.62 -19.22
N ARG A 91 1.17 1.53 -18.48
CA ARG A 91 0.15 0.95 -17.57
C ARG A 91 -0.21 1.88 -16.41
N LEU A 92 0.73 2.71 -15.97
CA LEU A 92 0.48 3.78 -15.00
C LEU A 92 -0.27 4.95 -15.65
N LEU A 93 0.15 5.35 -16.86
CA LEU A 93 -0.44 6.46 -17.62
C LEU A 93 -1.91 6.19 -17.98
N ASP A 94 -2.26 4.94 -18.30
CA ASP A 94 -3.64 4.51 -18.55
C ASP A 94 -4.57 4.68 -17.32
N ARG A 95 -4.01 5.04 -16.16
CA ARG A 95 -4.72 5.25 -14.89
C ARG A 95 -4.61 6.70 -14.41
N TYR A 96 -4.23 7.63 -15.28
CA TYR A 96 -3.99 9.04 -14.93
C TYR A 96 -5.13 9.67 -14.11
N GLU A 97 -6.37 9.60 -14.59
CA GLU A 97 -7.53 10.20 -13.91
C GLU A 97 -7.75 9.64 -12.49
N LEU A 98 -7.51 8.34 -12.30
CA LEU A 98 -7.64 7.70 -10.99
C LEU A 98 -6.58 8.22 -10.00
N LEU A 99 -5.37 8.45 -10.50
CA LEU A 99 -4.23 8.93 -9.71
C LEU A 99 -4.36 10.43 -9.40
N GLU A 100 -4.78 11.22 -10.39
CA GLU A 100 -5.02 12.66 -10.25
C GLU A 100 -6.13 12.99 -9.26
N THR A 101 -7.11 12.10 -9.09
CA THR A 101 -8.21 12.31 -8.14
C THR A 101 -7.92 11.75 -6.74
N ALA A 102 -6.77 11.09 -6.55
CA ALA A 102 -6.39 10.52 -5.25
C ALA A 102 -6.03 11.62 -4.24
N LYS A 103 -6.19 11.33 -2.95
CA LYS A 103 -5.71 12.20 -1.86
C LYS A 103 -4.29 11.90 -1.43
N VAL A 104 -3.89 10.64 -1.56
CA VAL A 104 -2.56 10.14 -1.21
C VAL A 104 -2.27 8.89 -2.04
N LEU A 105 -1.02 8.77 -2.46
CA LEU A 105 -0.53 7.65 -3.26
C LEU A 105 0.44 6.83 -2.41
N VAL A 106 0.22 5.53 -2.30
CA VAL A 106 1.16 4.59 -1.69
C VAL A 106 1.82 3.80 -2.81
N VAL A 107 3.13 3.94 -2.96
CA VAL A 107 3.88 3.31 -4.04
C VAL A 107 4.83 2.26 -3.43
N VAL A 108 4.54 1.00 -3.71
CA VAL A 108 5.28 -0.15 -3.20
C VAL A 108 6.19 -0.67 -4.31
N ALA A 109 7.50 -0.64 -4.10
CA ALA A 109 8.44 -1.04 -5.14
C ALA A 109 9.72 -1.67 -4.56
N GLY A 110 10.12 -2.80 -5.15
CA GLY A 110 11.42 -3.42 -4.95
C GLY A 110 12.45 -3.02 -6.01
N MET A 111 13.51 -3.83 -6.13
CA MET A 111 14.57 -3.68 -7.13
C MET A 111 15.32 -2.33 -7.06
N ASP A 112 15.11 -1.46 -8.05
CA ASP A 112 15.73 -0.14 -8.20
C ASP A 112 14.95 0.97 -7.48
N GLY A 113 13.73 0.69 -6.99
CA GLY A 113 12.94 1.62 -6.21
C GLY A 113 12.57 2.92 -6.96
N ALA A 114 12.56 2.90 -8.29
CA ALA A 114 12.43 4.10 -9.11
C ALA A 114 10.99 4.64 -9.22
N LEU A 115 9.98 3.76 -9.11
CA LEU A 115 8.58 4.13 -9.34
C LEU A 115 8.08 5.29 -8.45
N PRO A 116 8.37 5.37 -7.13
CA PRO A 116 7.95 6.50 -6.31
C PRO A 116 8.47 7.85 -6.79
N SER A 117 9.70 7.92 -7.31
CA SER A 117 10.27 9.15 -7.88
C SER A 117 9.53 9.57 -9.15
N VAL A 118 9.17 8.61 -10.00
CA VAL A 118 8.36 8.88 -11.21
C VAL A 118 6.98 9.41 -10.81
N VAL A 119 6.30 8.72 -9.90
CA VAL A 119 4.96 9.11 -9.43
C VAL A 119 5.01 10.50 -8.78
N GLY A 120 5.96 10.78 -7.89
CA GLY A 120 6.09 12.08 -7.23
C GLY A 120 6.49 13.22 -8.17
N GLY A 121 7.13 12.92 -9.31
CA GLY A 121 7.41 13.92 -10.35
C GLY A 121 6.22 14.21 -11.26
N MET A 122 5.24 13.29 -11.33
CA MET A 122 4.09 13.38 -12.24
C MET A 122 2.83 13.91 -11.57
N PHE A 123 2.69 13.70 -10.27
CA PHE A 123 1.46 13.93 -9.52
C PHE A 123 1.72 14.85 -8.32
N GLY A 124 0.82 15.79 -8.07
CA GLY A 124 0.94 16.75 -6.95
C GLY A 124 0.51 16.18 -5.58
N GLN A 125 0.00 14.95 -5.56
CA GLN A 125 -0.45 14.24 -4.38
C GLN A 125 0.75 13.80 -3.51
N PRO A 126 0.61 13.78 -2.17
CA PRO A 126 1.61 13.14 -1.31
C PRO A 126 1.86 11.68 -1.71
N VAL A 127 3.13 11.31 -1.81
CA VAL A 127 3.56 9.95 -2.14
C VAL A 127 4.21 9.31 -0.92
N ILE A 128 3.68 8.15 -0.51
CA ILE A 128 4.28 7.30 0.52
C ILE A 128 4.97 6.14 -0.18
N ALA A 129 6.30 6.17 -0.20
CA ALA A 129 7.15 5.17 -0.80
C ALA A 129 7.40 4.02 0.19
N VAL A 130 7.12 2.79 -0.24
CA VAL A 130 7.34 1.57 0.54
C VAL A 130 8.37 0.72 -0.20
N PRO A 131 9.64 0.76 0.21
CA PRO A 131 10.64 -0.14 -0.35
C PRO A 131 10.30 -1.57 0.05
N THR A 132 10.46 -2.52 -0.86
CA THR A 132 10.28 -3.94 -0.53
C THR A 132 11.62 -4.67 -0.52
N SER A 133 11.67 -5.78 0.20
CA SER A 133 12.81 -6.70 0.18
C SER A 133 12.87 -7.55 -1.10
N ARG A 134 11.97 -7.30 -2.06
CA ARG A 134 11.91 -8.03 -3.33
C ARG A 134 12.97 -7.54 -4.30
N GLY A 135 13.64 -8.50 -4.90
CA GLY A 135 14.65 -8.27 -5.92
C GLY A 135 15.81 -9.23 -5.78
N TYR A 136 16.77 -9.15 -6.69
CA TYR A 136 17.94 -10.04 -6.74
C TYR A 136 19.24 -9.24 -6.77
N GLY A 137 20.33 -9.91 -6.38
CA GLY A 137 21.70 -9.37 -6.45
C GLY A 137 21.84 -8.03 -5.73
N ALA A 138 21.97 -6.96 -6.51
CA ALA A 138 22.18 -5.59 -6.02
C ALA A 138 20.97 -4.97 -5.29
N SER A 139 19.87 -5.71 -5.10
CA SER A 139 18.77 -5.25 -4.26
C SER A 139 19.12 -5.20 -2.77
N PHE A 140 20.05 -6.06 -2.32
CA PHE A 140 20.50 -6.17 -0.92
C PHE A 140 19.35 -6.22 0.10
N GLY A 141 18.33 -7.03 -0.17
CA GLY A 141 17.16 -7.18 0.71
C GLY A 141 16.31 -5.91 0.82
N GLY A 142 16.30 -5.06 -0.22
CA GLY A 142 15.55 -3.82 -0.27
C GLY A 142 16.34 -2.58 0.12
N LEU A 143 17.62 -2.71 0.50
CA LEU A 143 18.47 -1.56 0.85
C LEU A 143 18.69 -0.63 -0.35
N SER A 144 18.86 -1.18 -1.56
CA SER A 144 18.97 -0.35 -2.78
C SER A 144 17.71 0.49 -2.99
N ALA A 145 16.54 -0.13 -2.90
CA ALA A 145 15.24 0.51 -3.09
C ALA A 145 15.00 1.58 -2.01
N LEU A 146 15.31 1.27 -0.74
CA LEU A 146 15.21 2.22 0.37
C LEU A 146 16.07 3.46 0.12
N LEU A 147 17.36 3.28 -0.21
CA LEU A 147 18.28 4.39 -0.45
C LEU A 147 17.88 5.18 -1.72
N ALA A 148 17.44 4.50 -2.77
CA ALA A 148 16.95 5.15 -3.99
C ALA A 148 15.72 6.04 -3.71
N MET A 149 14.77 5.53 -2.93
CA MET A 149 13.56 6.28 -2.55
C MET A 149 13.89 7.47 -1.64
N LEU A 150 14.82 7.31 -0.69
CA LEU A 150 15.27 8.39 0.20
C LEU A 150 16.04 9.49 -0.55
N ASN A 151 16.78 9.11 -1.59
CA ASN A 151 17.51 10.04 -2.45
C ASN A 151 16.65 10.63 -3.57
N SER A 152 15.34 10.39 -3.58
CA SER A 152 14.44 10.95 -4.58
C SER A 152 14.44 12.48 -4.52
N CYS A 153 14.60 13.12 -5.68
CA CYS A 153 14.45 14.58 -5.82
C CYS A 153 12.98 15.01 -5.97
N ALA A 154 12.05 14.06 -6.10
CA ALA A 154 10.64 14.39 -6.23
C ALA A 154 10.10 14.98 -4.92
N ALA A 155 9.49 16.17 -5.01
CA ALA A 155 8.88 16.80 -3.85
C ALA A 155 7.66 15.99 -3.38
N GLY A 156 7.45 15.93 -2.07
CA GLY A 156 6.27 15.25 -1.49
C GLY A 156 6.37 13.72 -1.38
N VAL A 157 7.56 13.14 -1.61
CA VAL A 157 7.83 11.72 -1.32
C VAL A 157 8.26 11.54 0.14
N ALA A 158 7.54 10.71 0.89
CA ALA A 158 7.91 10.25 2.21
C ALA A 158 8.17 8.73 2.18
N VAL A 159 9.24 8.27 2.83
CA VAL A 159 9.66 6.87 2.77
C VAL A 159 9.40 6.18 4.12
N VAL A 160 8.80 4.99 4.09
CA VAL A 160 8.68 4.11 5.27
C VAL A 160 9.73 2.99 5.24
N ASN A 161 9.82 2.23 6.32
CA ASN A 161 10.75 1.10 6.40
C ASN A 161 10.43 -0.01 5.37
N ILE A 162 11.40 -0.87 5.10
CA ILE A 162 11.30 -1.98 4.16
C ILE A 162 10.14 -2.91 4.54
N ASP A 163 9.33 -3.27 3.55
CA ASP A 163 8.13 -4.10 3.63
C ASP A 163 7.04 -3.55 4.56
N ASN A 164 7.10 -2.27 4.97
CA ASN A 164 6.19 -1.69 5.95
C ASN A 164 4.88 -1.18 5.32
N GLY A 165 4.09 -2.09 4.75
CA GLY A 165 2.77 -1.79 4.20
C GLY A 165 1.80 -1.26 5.26
N TYR A 166 1.86 -1.82 6.48
CA TYR A 166 1.09 -1.33 7.63
C TYR A 166 1.36 0.15 7.94
N GLY A 167 2.64 0.52 8.11
CA GLY A 167 3.03 1.90 8.43
C GLY A 167 2.64 2.88 7.33
N ALA A 168 2.77 2.46 6.06
CA ALA A 168 2.35 3.26 4.92
C ALA A 168 0.85 3.55 4.94
N ALA A 169 0.03 2.52 5.19
CA ALA A 169 -1.42 2.67 5.28
C ALA A 169 -1.87 3.55 6.45
N CYS A 170 -1.23 3.41 7.62
CA CYS A 170 -1.50 4.28 8.77
C CYS A 170 -1.20 5.75 8.47
N LEU A 171 -0.09 6.03 7.77
CA LEU A 171 0.25 7.38 7.36
C LEU A 171 -0.72 7.91 6.29
N ALA A 172 -1.05 7.08 5.30
CA ALA A 172 -2.02 7.40 4.25
C ALA A 172 -3.38 7.79 4.85
N HIS A 173 -3.87 7.00 5.81
CA HIS A 173 -5.11 7.27 6.52
C HIS A 173 -5.10 8.63 7.20
N ARG A 174 -4.02 8.96 7.92
CA ARG A 174 -3.91 10.25 8.61
C ARG A 174 -3.92 11.43 7.64
N ILE A 175 -3.19 11.32 6.52
CA ILE A 175 -3.19 12.34 5.47
C ILE A 175 -4.60 12.50 4.87
N ASN A 176 -5.23 11.37 4.52
CA ASN A 176 -6.56 11.36 3.93
C ASN A 176 -7.61 11.98 4.87
N ALA A 177 -7.58 11.63 6.16
CA ALA A 177 -8.50 12.15 7.17
C ALA A 177 -8.36 13.66 7.40
N LEU A 178 -7.14 14.21 7.35
CA LEU A 178 -6.91 15.66 7.46
C LEU A 178 -7.44 16.43 6.23
N SER A 179 -7.51 15.78 5.07
CA SER A 179 -7.97 16.40 3.82
C SER A 179 -9.50 16.34 3.61
N ALA A 180 -10.22 15.64 4.49
CA ALA A 180 -11.66 15.44 4.44
C ALA A 180 -12.46 16.50 5.23
N SER A 181 -11.81 17.60 5.61
CA SER A 181 -12.41 18.78 6.27
C SER A 181 -12.66 19.90 5.29
#